data_AF-O99668-F1
#
_entry.id   AF-O99668-F1
#
_cell.length_a   1.000
_cell.length_b   1.000
_cell.length_c   1.000
_cell.angle_alpha   90.00
_cell.angle_beta   90.00
_cell.angle_gamma   90.00
#
_symmetry.space_group_name_H-M   'P 1'
#
loop_
_entity.id
_entity.type
_entity.pdbx_description
1 polymer ?
#
loop_
_entity_poly.entity_id
_entity_poly.type
_entity_poly.pdbx_seq_one_letter_code
_entity_poly.pdbx_strand_id
1 'polypeptide(L)' 'SSMGFALFFLGEYANMILMSSLCTLLFLGGWLPIMNIAILYWIPGSIWFSIKAEGFLFLYIWVRAAFPRYRYDQLMRLG' A
#
# COMPACT_ATOMS: atom_id res chain seq x y z
N SER A 1 -26.57 -10.82 -6.40
CA SER A 1 -26.36 -11.68 -5.22
C SER A 1 -25.33 -11.04 -4.31
N SER A 2 -25.57 -11.00 -3.01
CA SER A 2 -24.70 -10.31 -2.03
C SER A 2 -23.25 -10.83 -2.02
N MET A 3 -23.04 -12.09 -2.41
CA MET A 3 -21.71 -12.71 -2.55
C MET A 3 -20.86 -12.09 -3.68
N GLY A 4 -21.47 -11.77 -4.83
CA GLY A 4 -20.73 -11.16 -5.94
C GLY A 4 -20.24 -9.75 -5.61
N PHE A 5 -21.06 -8.98 -4.90
CA PHE A 5 -20.67 -7.68 -4.36
C PHE A 5 -19.50 -7.83 -3.38
N ALA A 6 -19.60 -8.73 -2.40
CA ALA A 6 -18.54 -8.95 -1.42
C ALA A 6 -17.19 -9.35 -2.06
N LEU A 7 -17.21 -10.26 -3.03
CA LEU A 7 -16.00 -10.68 -3.74
C LEU A 7 -15.36 -9.55 -4.56
N PHE A 8 -16.17 -8.67 -5.15
CA PHE A 8 -15.67 -7.51 -5.88
C PHE A 8 -14.91 -6.53 -4.95
N PHE A 9 -15.50 -6.17 -3.80
CA PHE A 9 -14.80 -5.31 -2.83
C PHE A 9 -13.57 -5.99 -2.23
N LEU A 10 -13.65 -7.29 -1.94
CA LEU A 10 -12.51 -8.04 -1.45
C LEU A 10 -11.35 -8.02 -2.45
N GLY A 11 -11.64 -8.17 -3.75
CA GLY A 11 -10.65 -8.08 -4.82
C GLY A 11 -10.00 -6.69 -4.90
N GLU A 12 -10.78 -5.62 -4.85
CA GLU A 12 -10.28 -4.24 -4.83
C GLU A 12 -9.34 -3.98 -3.63
N TYR A 13 -9.73 -4.42 -2.44
CA TYR A 13 -8.88 -4.27 -1.24
C TYR A 13 -7.63 -5.16 -1.30
N ALA A 14 -7.74 -6.39 -1.83
CA ALA A 14 -6.59 -7.26 -2.03
C ALA A 14 -5.59 -6.64 -3.02
N ASN A 15 -6.07 -6.07 -4.12
CA ASN A 15 -5.23 -5.34 -5.08
C ASN A 15 -4.53 -4.13 -4.45
N MET A 16 -5.21 -3.39 -3.59
CA MET A 16 -4.60 -2.26 -2.87
C MET A 16 -3.44 -2.70 -1.95
N ILE A 17 -3.60 -3.83 -1.24
CA ILE A 17 -2.55 -4.41 -0.39
C ILE A 17 -1.39 -4.94 -1.25
N LEU A 18 -1.70 -5.57 -2.39
CA LEU A 18 -0.69 -6.06 -3.32
C LEU A 18 0.15 -4.92 -3.90
N MET A 19 -0.47 -3.82 -4.34
CA MET A 19 0.26 -2.68 -4.86
C MET A 19 1.11 -1.99 -3.78
N SER A 20 0.59 -1.87 -2.56
CA SER A 20 1.32 -1.31 -1.42
C SER A 20 2.55 -2.16 -1.04
N SER A 21 2.41 -3.50 -1.08
CA SER A 21 3.53 -4.42 -0.84
C SER A 21 4.57 -4.37 -1.95
N LEU A 22 4.16 -4.30 -3.22
CA LEU A 22 5.10 -4.13 -4.34
C LEU A 22 5.87 -2.80 -4.25
N CYS A 23 5.20 -1.68 -3.95
CA CYS A 23 5.88 -0.40 -3.75
C CYS A 23 6.90 -0.46 -2.60
N THR A 24 6.55 -1.15 -1.51
CA THR A 24 7.45 -1.36 -0.37
C THR A 24 8.69 -2.18 -0.74
N LEU A 25 8.51 -3.23 -1.55
CA LEU A 25 9.62 -4.07 -2.03
C LEU A 25 10.54 -3.31 -3.00
N LEU A 26 9.96 -2.65 -4.00
CA LEU A 26 10.71 -2.04 -5.11
C LEU A 26 11.41 -0.74 -4.71
N PHE A 27 10.78 0.09 -3.87
CA PHE A 27 11.32 1.43 -3.55
C PHE A 27 11.88 1.56 -2.13
N LEU A 28 11.31 0.87 -1.14
CA LEU A 28 11.73 1.00 0.28
C LEU A 28 12.61 -0.16 0.77
N GLY A 29 13.11 -1.00 -0.14
CA GLY A 29 14.03 -2.09 0.19
C GLY A 29 13.38 -3.23 0.99
N GLY A 30 12.05 -3.32 1.00
CA GLY A 30 11.30 -4.44 1.59
C GLY A 30 11.69 -4.74 3.03
N TRP A 31 12.40 -5.86 3.18
CA TRP A 31 12.84 -6.49 4.42
C TRP A 31 14.05 -5.82 5.09
N LEU A 32 14.68 -4.86 4.41
CA LEU A 32 15.89 -4.21 4.90
C LEU A 32 15.55 -3.15 5.98
N PRO A 33 16.33 -3.07 7.07
CA PRO A 33 16.20 -2.00 8.05
C PRO A 33 16.56 -0.65 7.43
N ILE A 34 15.98 0.43 7.97
CA ILE A 34 16.14 1.80 7.46
C ILE A 34 17.61 2.27 7.57
N MET A 35 18.34 1.78 8.57
CA MET A 35 19.77 2.02 8.75
C MET A 35 20.48 0.71 9.11
N ASN A 36 21.70 0.53 8.60
CA ASN A 36 22.57 -0.63 8.88
C ASN A 36 23.18 -0.53 10.29
N ILE A 37 22.33 -0.57 11.32
CA ILE A 37 22.70 -0.53 12.73
C ILE A 37 22.42 -1.92 13.30
N ALA A 38 23.41 -2.54 13.97
CA ALA A 38 23.33 -3.91 14.47
C ALA A 38 22.09 -4.18 15.37
N ILE A 39 21.59 -3.16 16.07
CA ILE A 39 20.40 -3.24 16.93
C ILE A 39 19.10 -3.43 16.12
N LEU A 40 19.01 -2.85 14.91
CA LEU A 40 17.82 -2.98 14.06
C LEU A 40 17.69 -4.35 13.39
N TYR A 41 18.78 -5.13 13.29
CA TYR A 41 18.76 -6.49 12.77
C TYR A 41 18.18 -7.52 13.75
N TRP A 42 18.06 -7.16 15.03
CA TRP A 42 17.43 -8.03 16.02
C TRP A 42 15.92 -8.15 15.79
N ILE A 43 15.31 -7.15 15.16
CA ILE A 43 13.91 -7.16 14.76
C ILE A 43 13.79 -7.99 13.47
N PRO A 44 12.92 -9.03 13.42
CA PRO A 44 12.67 -9.79 12.21
C PRO A 44 12.33 -8.89 11.01
N GLY A 45 12.98 -9.14 9.86
CA GLY A 45 12.75 -8.38 8.62
C GLY A 45 11.27 -8.31 8.20
N SER A 46 10.45 -9.30 8.59
CA SER A 46 9.01 -9.30 8.35
C SER A 46 8.29 -8.12 9.00
N ILE A 47 8.71 -7.70 10.20
CA ILE A 47 8.09 -6.57 10.90
C ILE A 47 8.39 -5.26 10.17
N TRP A 48 9.62 -5.10 9.65
CA TRP A 48 10.00 -3.94 8.84
C TRP A 48 9.17 -3.84 7.56
N PHE A 49 8.93 -4.98 6.92
CA PHE A 49 8.06 -5.03 5.75
C PHE A 49 6.61 -4.66 6.10
N SER A 50 6.04 -5.23 7.17
CA SER A 50 4.67 -4.93 7.60
C SER A 50 4.48 -3.45 7.95
N ILE A 51 5.40 -2.84 8.71
CA ILE A 51 5.32 -1.41 9.07
C ILE A 51 5.33 -0.52 7.84
N LYS A 52 6.22 -0.79 6.88
CA LYS A 52 6.29 0.00 5.64
C LYS A 52 5.03 -0.19 4.78
N ALA A 53 4.53 -1.42 4.68
CA ALA A 53 3.30 -1.73 3.95
C ALA A 53 2.07 -1.04 4.58
N GLU A 54 1.94 -1.04 5.92
CA GLU A 54 0.92 -0.29 6.64
C GLU A 54 1.04 1.22 6.42
N GLY A 55 2.27 1.74 6.35
CA GLY A 55 2.52 3.13 5.96
C GLY A 55 1.94 3.48 4.59
N PHE A 56 2.15 2.64 3.58
CA PHE A 56 1.55 2.84 2.25
C PHE A 56 0.03 2.71 2.26
N LEU A 57 -0.52 1.74 3.00
CA LEU A 57 -1.97 1.60 3.14
C LEU A 57 -2.59 2.83 3.80
N PHE A 58 -1.93 3.37 4.84
CA PHE A 58 -2.33 4.62 5.46
C PHE A 58 -2.29 5.78 4.48
N LEU A 59 -1.23 5.90 3.67
CA LEU A 59 -1.15 6.92 2.62
C LEU A 59 -2.30 6.78 1.59
N TYR A 60 -2.65 5.56 1.17
CA TYR A 60 -3.78 5.32 0.27
C TYR A 60 -5.10 5.83 0.85
N ILE A 61 -5.37 5.51 2.11
CA ILE A 61 -6.59 5.95 2.80
C ILE A 61 -6.56 7.47 2.99
N TRP A 62 -5.41 8.03 3.35
CA TRP A 62 -5.25 9.46 3.59
C TRP A 62 -5.46 10.28 2.31
N VAL A 63 -4.83 9.90 1.20
CA VAL A 63 -5.02 10.55 -0.12
C VAL A 63 -6.49 10.49 -0.54
N ARG A 64 -7.15 9.34 -0.34
CA ARG A 64 -8.57 9.19 -0.63
C ARG A 64 -9.46 10.13 0.20
N ALA A 65 -9.07 10.42 1.44
CA ALA A 65 -9.80 11.32 2.33
C ALA A 65 -9.49 12.80 2.07
N ALA A 66 -8.25 13.13 1.70
CA ALA A 66 -7.77 14.50 1.55
C ALA A 66 -8.20 15.15 0.23
N PHE A 67 -8.30 14.40 -0.86
CA PHE A 67 -8.55 14.96 -2.19
C PHE A 67 -9.98 14.74 -2.69
N PRO A 68 -10.60 15.76 -3.34
CA PRO A 68 -11.83 15.58 -4.09
C PRO A 68 -11.63 14.60 -5.25
N ARG A 69 -12.72 13.91 -5.63
CA ARG A 69 -12.68 12.95 -6.73
C ARG A 69 -12.54 13.68 -8.07
N TYR A 70 -11.57 13.27 -8.88
CA TYR A 70 -11.42 13.75 -10.25
C TYR A 70 -12.48 13.16 -11.18
N ARG A 71 -12.94 13.95 -12.16
CA ARG A 71 -13.84 13.45 -13.21
C ARG A 71 -13.07 12.54 -14.16
N TYR A 72 -13.75 11.53 -14.71
CA TYR A 72 -13.17 10.57 -15.66
C TYR A 72 -12.48 11.25 -16.85
N ASP A 73 -13.10 12.27 -17.45
CA ASP A 73 -12.51 12.99 -18.60
C ASP A 73 -11.22 13.74 -18.24
N GLN A 74 -11.11 14.21 -16.99
CA GLN A 74 -9.91 14.89 -16.52
C GLN A 74 -8.80 13.87 -16.23
N LEU A 75 -9.17 12.72 -15.65
CA LEU A 75 -8.26 11.61 -15.38
C LEU A 75 -7.64 11.05 -16.67
N MET A 76 -8.43 10.87 -17.73
CA MET A 76 -7.95 10.38 -19.03
C MET A 76 -7.00 11.36 -19.73
N ARG A 77 -6.97 12.63 -19.31
CA ARG A 77 -6.05 13.66 -19.83
C ARG A 77 -4.81 13.87 -18.95
N LEU A 78 -4.76 13.23 -17.78
CA LEU A 78 -3.64 13.28 -16.83
C LEU A 78 -2.56 12.23 -17.13
N GLY A 79 -2.88 11.26 -17.98
CA GLY A 79 -1.95 10.23 -18.49
C GLY A 79 -1.04 10.76 -19.59
#